data_AF-A0A0M9AGF5-F1
#
_entry.id   AF-A0A0M9AGF5-F1
#
_cell.length_a   1.000
_cell.length_b   1.000
_cell.length_c   1.000
_cell.angle_alpha   90.00
_cell.angle_beta   90.00
_cell.angle_gamma   90.00
#
_symmetry.space_group_name_H-M   'P 1'
#
loop_
_entity.id
_entity.type
_entity.pdbx_description
1 polymer ?
#
loop_
_entity_poly.entity_id
_entity_poly.type
_entity_poly.pdbx_seq_one_letter_code
_entity_poly.pdbx_strand_id
1 'polypeptide(L)' 'MDAIGNAIVRADGWFWHLSNVTVGVAVFLGTVLYAPPGTYSLNLIIANVDPFYIVAPLSLLYTCWCGLDLWRWYGDDEIL' A
#
# COMPACT_ATOMS: atom_id res chain seq x y z
N MET A 1 -11.89 -3.57 -29.12
CA MET A 1 -10.43 -3.41 -28.92
C MET A 1 -9.76 -4.69 -29.33
N ASP A 2 -8.61 -4.56 -29.97
CA ASP A 2 -7.68 -5.63 -30.33
C ASP A 2 -7.05 -6.26 -29.08
N ALA A 3 -6.69 -7.55 -29.16
CA ALA A 3 -6.21 -8.34 -28.02
C ALA A 3 -4.97 -7.73 -27.35
N ILE A 4 -4.10 -7.08 -28.13
CA ILE A 4 -2.92 -6.37 -27.63
C ILE A 4 -3.34 -5.13 -26.84
N GLY A 5 -4.30 -4.34 -27.34
CA GLY A 5 -4.84 -3.18 -26.64
C GLY A 5 -5.44 -3.54 -25.28
N ASN A 6 -6.19 -4.64 -25.21
CA ASN A 6 -6.74 -5.13 -23.94
C ASN A 6 -5.63 -5.56 -22.96
N ALA A 7 -4.58 -6.23 -23.44
CA ALA A 7 -3.46 -6.65 -22.60
C ALA A 7 -2.69 -5.46 -22.02
N ILE A 8 -2.51 -4.39 -22.80
CA ILE A 8 -1.84 -3.16 -22.34
C ILE A 8 -2.68 -2.47 -21.26
N VAL A 9 -3.98 -2.30 -21.47
CA VAL A 9 -4.88 -1.68 -20.48
C VAL A 9 -4.91 -2.49 -19.18
N ARG A 10 -4.90 -3.82 -19.28
CA ARG A 10 -4.84 -4.70 -18.11
C ARG A 10 -3.51 -4.58 -17.36
N ALA A 11 -2.39 -4.53 -18.08
CA ALA A 11 -1.08 -4.34 -17.46
C ALA A 11 -0.99 -2.98 -16.75
N ASP A 12 -1.50 -1.92 -17.37
CA ASP A 12 -1.55 -0.57 -16.78
C ASP A 12 -2.38 -0.54 -15.48
N GLY A 13 -3.57 -1.15 -15.50
CA GLY A 13 -4.40 -1.30 -14.30
C GLY A 13 -3.68 -2.08 -13.19
N TRP A 14 -3.04 -3.19 -13.52
CA TRP A 14 -2.25 -3.95 -12.55
C TRP A 14 -1.11 -3.11 -11.95
N PHE A 15 -0.34 -2.41 -12.79
CA PHE A 15 0.74 -1.53 -12.34
C PHE A 15 0.24 -0.41 -11.44
N TRP A 16 -0.94 0.15 -11.73
CA TRP A 16 -1.57 1.16 -10.89
C TRP A 16 -1.86 0.63 -9.48
N HIS A 17 -2.54 -0.52 -9.38
CA HIS A 17 -2.87 -1.12 -8.08
C HIS A 17 -1.61 -1.53 -7.30
N LEU A 18 -0.64 -2.16 -7.96
CA LEU A 18 0.64 -2.53 -7.35
C LEU A 18 1.40 -1.30 -6.85
N SER A 19 1.46 -0.24 -7.64
CA SER A 19 2.16 1.00 -7.27
C SER A 19 1.58 1.59 -5.99
N ASN A 20 0.25 1.63 -5.85
CA ASN A 20 -0.39 2.14 -4.63
C ASN A 20 -0.04 1.30 -3.39
N VAL A 21 0.00 -0.03 -3.50
CA VAL A 21 0.46 -0.91 -2.41
C VAL A 21 1.91 -0.58 -2.04
N THR A 22 2.79 -0.47 -3.02
CA THR A 22 4.22 -0.20 -2.77
C THR A 22 4.49 1.19 -2.19
N VAL A 23 3.69 2.21 -2.55
CA VAL A 23 3.76 3.55 -1.95
C VAL A 23 3.46 3.48 -0.45
N GLY A 24 2.42 2.75 -0.05
CA GLY A 24 2.11 2.54 1.36
C GLY A 24 3.25 1.86 2.12
N VAL A 25 3.84 0.80 1.55
CA VAL A 25 5.00 0.11 2.14
C VAL A 25 6.22 1.04 2.26
N ALA A 26 6.53 1.81 1.22
CA ALA A 26 7.67 2.72 1.20
C ALA A 26 7.53 3.83 2.25
N VAL A 27 6.33 4.40 2.39
CA VAL A 27 6.02 5.40 3.42
C VAL A 27 6.13 4.79 4.81
N PHE A 28 5.64 3.57 5.01
CA PHE A 28 5.75 2.87 6.29
C PHE A 28 7.21 2.63 6.68
N LEU A 29 7.98 2.02 5.78
CA LEU A 29 9.40 1.72 6.01
C LEU A 29 10.21 2.99 6.22
N GLY A 30 10.00 4.03 5.41
CA GLY A 30 10.64 5.33 5.59
C GLY A 30 10.34 5.92 6.97
N THR A 31 9.07 5.89 7.38
CA THR A 31 8.66 6.42 8.68
C THR A 31 9.32 5.67 9.83
N VAL A 32 9.45 4.34 9.74
CA VAL A 32 10.12 3.52 10.77
C VAL A 32 11.64 3.74 10.78
N LEU A 33 12.28 3.79 9.61
CA LEU A 33 13.74 3.91 9.49
C LEU A 33 14.27 5.29 9.90
N TYR A 34 13.49 6.34 9.67
CA TYR A 34 13.88 7.71 10.01
C TYR A 34 13.31 8.20 11.36
N ALA A 35 12.67 7.32 12.13
CA ALA A 35 12.24 7.64 13.49
C ALA A 35 13.47 7.87 14.40
N PRO A 36 13.48 8.92 15.24
CA PRO A 36 14.62 9.27 16.08
C PRO A 36 14.87 8.20 17.16
N PRO A 37 16.14 8.00 17.56
CA PRO A 37 16.52 7.01 18.56
C PRO A 37 15.90 7.36 19.93
N GLY A 38 15.11 6.44 20.48
CA GLY A 38 14.36 6.61 21.74
C GLY A 38 12.87 6.27 21.60
N THR A 39 12.34 6.37 20.38
CA THR A 39 10.96 5.97 20.05
C THR A 39 10.94 4.50 19.66
N TYR A 40 10.91 3.60 20.64
CA TYR A 40 10.99 2.15 20.36
C TYR A 40 9.80 1.67 19.48
N SER A 41 10.20 0.92 18.45
CA SER A 41 9.54 0.51 17.20
C SER A 41 8.20 -0.24 17.25
N LEU A 42 7.61 -0.49 18.42
CA LEU A 42 6.34 -1.21 18.56
C LEU A 42 5.23 -0.36 19.18
N ASN A 43 5.58 0.58 20.06
CA ASN A 43 4.60 1.50 20.66
C ASN A 43 4.06 2.51 19.63
N LEU A 44 4.86 2.87 18.63
CA LEU A 44 4.48 3.73 17.50
C LEU A 44 3.41 3.08 16.59
N ILE A 45 3.37 1.73 16.57
CA ILE A 45 2.50 0.95 15.69
C ILE A 45 1.18 0.58 16.39
N ILE A 46 1.22 0.33 17.71
CA ILE A 46 0.11 -0.34 18.42
C ILE A 46 -0.51 0.51 19.54
N ALA A 47 0.27 1.35 20.24
CA ALA A 47 -0.14 1.84 21.57
C ALA A 47 -0.23 3.36 21.72
N ASN A 48 0.50 4.13 20.91
CA ASN A 48 0.45 5.58 20.93
C ASN A 48 0.35 6.11 19.50
N VAL A 49 -0.76 6.77 19.19
CA VAL A 49 -0.82 7.71 18.08
C VAL A 49 0.08 8.87 18.47
N ASP A 50 1.37 8.73 18.23
CA ASP A 50 2.26 9.88 18.31
C ASP A 50 1.84 10.81 17.16
N PRO A 51 1.31 12.02 17.44
CA PRO A 51 0.82 12.92 16.40
C PRO A 51 1.91 13.32 15.39
N PHE A 52 3.19 13.10 15.72
CA PHE A 52 4.31 13.29 14.81
C PHE A 52 4.54 12.09 13.86
N TYR A 53 3.97 10.92 14.14
CA TYR A 53 4.20 9.67 13.39
C TYR A 53 2.93 8.93 12.96
N ILE A 54 1.77 9.61 12.94
CA ILE A 54 0.49 9.07 12.44
C ILE A 54 0.60 8.47 11.02
N VAL A 55 1.61 8.91 10.27
CA VAL A 55 1.96 8.40 8.95
C VAL A 55 2.27 6.90 8.97
N ALA A 56 2.86 6.35 10.05
CA ALA A 56 3.13 4.92 10.16
C ALA A 56 1.85 4.06 10.20
N PRO A 57 0.91 4.25 11.14
CA PRO A 57 -0.34 3.48 11.14
C PRO A 57 -1.22 3.78 9.92
N LEU A 58 -1.25 5.03 9.42
CA LEU A 58 -2.01 5.36 8.22
C LEU A 58 -1.44 4.70 6.95
N SER A 59 -0.12 4.66 6.79
CA SER A 59 0.51 3.99 5.65
C SER A 59 0.32 2.48 5.70
N LEU A 60 0.32 1.88 6.90
CA LEU A 60 -0.04 0.47 7.07
C LEU A 60 -1.50 0.20 6.66
N LEU A 61 -2.45 1.00 7.16
CA LEU A 61 -3.87 0.90 6.79
C LEU A 61 -4.08 1.09 5.29
N TYR A 62 -3.41 2.09 4.70
CA TYR A 62 -3.45 2.37 3.28
C TYR A 62 -2.88 1.20 2.46
N THR A 63 -1.75 0.63 2.86
CA THR A 63 -1.16 -0.56 2.22
C THR A 63 -2.13 -1.73 2.25
N CYS A 64 -2.71 -2.04 3.40
CA CYS A 64 -3.68 -3.13 3.56
C CYS A 64 -4.93 -2.90 2.69
N TRP A 65 -5.44 -1.66 2.67
CA TRP A 65 -6.57 -1.29 1.83
C TRP A 65 -6.26 -1.47 0.34
N CYS A 66 -5.13 -0.95 -0.13
CA CYS A 66 -4.69 -1.11 -1.53
C CYS A 66 -4.40 -2.57 -1.89
N GLY A 67 -3.93 -3.38 -0.94
CA GLY A 67 -3.74 -4.82 -1.14
C GLY A 67 -5.07 -5.57 -1.32
N LEU A 68 -6.08 -5.21 -0.53
CA LEU A 68 -7.44 -5.73 -0.71
C LEU A 68 -8.07 -5.27 -2.03
N ASP A 69 -7.83 -4.02 -2.41
CA ASP A 69 -8.28 -3.45 -3.69
C ASP A 69 -7.63 -4.17 -4.89
N LEU A 70 -6.31 -4.39 -4.85
CA LEU A 70 -5.58 -5.18 -5.85
C LEU A 70 -6.11 -6.63 -5.92
N TRP A 71 -6.37 -7.26 -4.78
CA TRP A 71 -6.92 -8.62 -4.73
C TRP A 71 -8.30 -8.68 -5.36
N ARG A 72 -9.17 -7.71 -5.07
CA ARG A 72 -10.51 -7.61 -5.67
C ARG A 72 -10.43 -7.38 -7.17
N TRP A 73 -9.58 -6.45 -7.60
CA TRP A 73 -9.35 -6.19 -9.02
C TRP A 73 -8.90 -7.45 -9.77
N TYR A 74 -7.99 -8.23 -9.18
CA TYR A 74 -7.55 -9.50 -9.78
C TYR A 74 -8.66 -10.56 -9.80
N GLY A 75 -9.47 -10.65 -8.74
CA GLY A 75 -10.56 -11.61 -8.62
C GLY A 75 -11.78 -11.32 -9.52
N ASP A 76 -12.10 -10.04 -9.75
CA ASP A 76 -13.17 -9.63 -10.67
C ASP A 76 -12.77 -9.88 -12.14
N ASP A 77 -11.47 -9.88 -12.43
CA ASP A 77 -10.88 -10.16 -13.75
C ASP A 77 -10.96 -11.65 -14.15
N GLU A 78 -11.21 -12.58 -13.22
CA GLU A 78 -11.36 -14.03 -13.51
C GLU A 78 -12.82 -14.42 -13.85
N ILE A 79 -13.78 -13.51 -13.72
CA ILE A 79 -15.22 -13.77 -13.93
C ILE A 79 -15.68 -13.43 -15.38
N LEU A 80 -14.78 -12.99 -16.26
CA LEU A 80 -15.07 -12.65 -17.67
C LEU A 80 -14.45 -13.65 -18.67
#